data_AF-A0A7S4FCP4-F1
#
_entry.id   AF-A0A7S4FCP4-F1
#
_cell.length_a   1.000
_cell.length_b   1.000
_cell.length_c   1.000
_cell.angle_alpha   90.00
_cell.angle_beta   90.00
_cell.angle_gamma   90.00
#
_symmetry.space_group_name_H-M   'P 1'
#
loop_
_entity.id
_entity.type
_entity.pdbx_description
1 polymer ?
#
loop_
_entity_poly.entity_id
_entity_poly.type
_entity_poly.pdbx_seq_one_letter_code
_entity_poly.pdbx_strand_id
1 'polypeptide(L)'
;GVSPAAAAGTFDLNDLSAGRVDLICRCLTASLFYSHGLRKNVCVWVVMRGNGRTVCCNGAFVRGLKPDERTMARALKRVLDHRAAVLDGNDGRHRGWRVAESDDVQGLVRHLMGITDARFADSGVRQTKSEMRRGLTEIGGAANSGGGLGGGLV
;
A
#
# COMPACT_ATOMS: atom_id res chain seq x y z
N GLY A 1 -2.32 14.37 -16.73
CA GLY A 1 -2.38 14.09 -15.28
C GLY A 1 -3.71 13.45 -14.94
N VAL A 2 -3.85 12.88 -13.75
CA VAL A 2 -5.12 12.37 -13.22
C VAL A 2 -6.10 13.55 -13.03
N SER A 3 -7.39 13.36 -13.27
CA SER A 3 -8.36 14.46 -13.15
C SER A 3 -8.65 14.84 -11.67
N PRO A 4 -9.12 16.07 -11.38
CA PRO A 4 -9.55 16.44 -10.03
C PRO A 4 -10.66 15.54 -9.49
N ALA A 5 -11.60 15.11 -10.34
CA ALA A 5 -12.65 14.16 -9.96
C ALA A 5 -12.08 12.80 -9.55
N ALA A 6 -11.04 12.33 -10.26
CA ALA A 6 -10.33 11.12 -9.88
C ALA A 6 -9.61 11.28 -8.53
N ALA A 7 -8.94 12.42 -8.30
CA ALA A 7 -8.29 12.72 -7.03
C ALA A 7 -9.27 12.87 -5.85
N ALA A 8 -10.50 13.32 -6.12
CA ALA A 8 -11.57 13.47 -5.13
C ALA A 8 -12.39 12.19 -4.89
N GLY A 9 -12.15 11.10 -5.64
CA GLY A 9 -12.96 9.88 -5.57
C GLY A 9 -14.33 10.00 -6.24
N THR A 10 -14.65 11.11 -6.89
CA THR A 10 -15.98 11.38 -7.49
C THR A 10 -16.10 10.92 -8.95
N PHE A 11 -15.16 10.12 -9.45
CA PHE A 11 -15.17 9.59 -10.82
C PHE A 11 -16.26 8.52 -11.07
N ASP A 12 -16.68 8.37 -12.32
CA ASP A 12 -17.65 7.34 -12.75
C ASP A 12 -16.95 5.97 -12.89
N LEU A 13 -17.57 4.92 -12.35
CA LEU A 13 -17.09 3.53 -12.48
C LEU A 13 -17.39 2.93 -13.86
N ASN A 14 -18.22 3.58 -14.67
CA ASN A 14 -18.50 3.18 -16.05
C ASN A 14 -17.59 3.88 -17.07
N ASP A 15 -16.89 4.94 -16.68
CA ASP A 15 -15.88 5.63 -17.50
C ASP A 15 -14.63 5.98 -16.68
N LEU A 16 -13.75 4.99 -16.50
CA LEU A 16 -12.48 5.16 -15.80
C LEU A 16 -11.46 6.01 -16.60
N SER A 17 -11.69 6.17 -17.90
CA SER A 17 -10.76 6.81 -18.82
C SER A 17 -10.81 8.34 -18.75
N ALA A 18 -11.99 8.91 -18.48
CA ALA A 18 -12.19 10.36 -18.32
C ALA A 18 -11.35 10.98 -17.19
N GLY A 19 -10.91 10.19 -16.21
CA GLY A 19 -10.02 10.61 -15.12
C GLY A 19 -8.64 9.97 -15.12
N ARG A 20 -8.34 9.13 -16.13
CA ARG A 20 -7.18 8.24 -16.16
C ARG A 20 -7.05 7.32 -14.93
N VAL A 21 -8.20 6.96 -14.33
CA VAL A 21 -8.28 6.03 -13.20
C VAL A 21 -7.95 4.60 -13.66
N ASP A 22 -8.24 4.28 -14.92
CA ASP A 22 -7.84 3.05 -15.59
C ASP A 22 -6.33 2.79 -15.45
N LEU A 23 -5.50 3.83 -15.66
CA LEU A 23 -4.05 3.72 -15.51
C LEU A 23 -3.65 3.43 -14.06
N ILE A 24 -4.25 4.12 -13.09
CA ILE A 24 -3.98 3.90 -11.66
C ILE A 24 -4.30 2.45 -11.30
N CYS A 25 -5.46 1.95 -11.74
CA CYS A 25 -5.90 0.59 -11.47
C CYS A 25 -4.98 -0.46 -12.11
N ARG A 26 -4.49 -0.22 -13.33
CA ARG A 26 -3.50 -1.08 -13.98
C ARG A 26 -2.17 -1.07 -13.25
N CYS A 27 -1.66 0.09 -12.82
CA CYS A 27 -0.43 0.19 -12.03
C CYS A 27 -0.54 -0.53 -10.69
N LEU A 28 -1.66 -0.36 -9.98
CA LEU A 28 -1.95 -1.07 -8.73
C LEU A 28 -1.99 -2.58 -8.97
N THR A 29 -2.68 -3.02 -10.04
CA THR A 29 -2.83 -4.44 -10.37
C THR A 29 -1.47 -5.07 -10.68
N ALA A 30 -0.69 -4.45 -11.57
CA ALA A 30 0.63 -4.93 -11.96
C ALA A 30 1.63 -4.95 -10.79
N SER A 31 1.48 -4.03 -9.83
CA SER A 31 2.37 -3.94 -8.66
C SER A 31 2.00 -4.94 -7.57
N LEU A 32 0.71 -5.26 -7.40
CA LEU A 32 0.23 -6.10 -6.30
C LEU A 32 0.08 -7.57 -6.69
N PHE A 33 -0.40 -7.86 -7.90
CA PHE A 33 -0.73 -9.23 -8.30
C PHE A 33 0.44 -9.93 -9.01
N TYR A 34 0.48 -11.24 -8.80
CA TYR A 34 1.21 -12.20 -9.64
C TYR A 34 0.24 -13.36 -9.96
N SER A 35 0.65 -14.31 -10.78
CA SER A 35 -0.27 -15.32 -11.36
C SER A 35 -1.17 -16.04 -10.35
N HIS A 36 -0.67 -16.32 -9.14
CA HIS A 36 -1.38 -17.12 -8.13
C HIS A 36 -1.57 -16.39 -6.80
N GLY A 37 -1.50 -15.06 -6.79
CA GLY A 37 -1.71 -14.34 -5.54
C GLY A 37 -1.32 -12.88 -5.56
N LEU A 38 -1.05 -12.39 -4.35
CA LEU A 38 -0.80 -10.98 -4.07
C LEU A 38 0.51 -10.82 -3.28
N ARG A 39 1.40 -9.96 -3.78
CA ARG A 39 2.71 -9.67 -3.20
C ARG A 39 2.54 -9.07 -1.80
N LYS A 40 3.09 -9.73 -0.78
CA LYS A 40 2.95 -9.32 0.64
C LYS A 40 3.97 -8.27 1.07
N ASN A 41 5.06 -8.15 0.35
CA ASN A 41 6.18 -7.24 0.63
C ASN A 41 6.18 -5.99 -0.28
N VAL A 42 5.00 -5.52 -0.70
CA VAL A 42 4.83 -4.33 -1.57
C VAL A 42 3.85 -3.36 -0.92
N CYS A 43 4.21 -2.08 -0.78
CA CYS A 43 3.23 -0.98 -0.67
C CYS A 43 3.35 -0.08 -1.90
N VAL A 44 2.21 0.14 -2.53
CA VAL A 44 2.08 1.04 -3.68
C VAL A 44 1.55 2.36 -3.18
N TRP A 45 2.25 3.45 -3.49
CA TRP A 45 1.82 4.82 -3.18
C TRP A 45 1.34 5.52 -4.46
N VAL A 46 0.17 6.13 -4.40
CA VAL A 46 -0.43 6.89 -5.50
C VAL A 46 -0.67 8.32 -5.04
N VAL A 47 0.14 9.24 -5.57
CA VAL A 47 0.06 10.68 -5.27
C VAL A 47 -1.01 11.32 -6.15
N MET A 48 -2.09 11.81 -5.53
CA MET A 48 -3.22 12.44 -6.22
C MET A 48 -3.03 13.95 -6.26
N ARG A 49 -2.18 14.42 -7.19
CA ARG A 49 -1.86 15.85 -7.37
C ARG A 49 -3.12 16.71 -7.51
N GLY A 50 -3.20 17.80 -6.75
CA GLY A 50 -4.27 18.80 -6.85
C GLY A 50 -5.44 18.59 -5.88
N ASN A 51 -5.36 17.60 -4.98
CA ASN A 51 -6.36 17.39 -3.92
C ASN A 51 -5.73 17.18 -2.54
N GLY A 52 -4.42 17.43 -2.37
CA GLY A 52 -3.75 17.23 -1.08
C GLY A 52 -3.75 15.79 -0.57
N ARG A 53 -3.92 14.77 -1.43
CA ARG A 53 -4.09 13.37 -1.01
C ARG A 53 -3.11 12.40 -1.67
N THR A 54 -2.65 11.43 -0.89
CA THR A 54 -1.87 10.28 -1.36
C THR A 54 -2.47 9.00 -0.78
N VAL A 55 -2.63 7.99 -1.62
CA VAL A 55 -3.17 6.67 -1.22
C VAL A 55 -2.03 5.65 -1.13
N CYS A 56 -1.93 4.85 -0.05
CA CYS A 56 -1.13 3.61 -0.05
C CYS A 56 -2.04 2.39 -0.07
N CYS A 57 -1.65 1.39 -0.86
CA CYS A 57 -2.13 0.02 -0.74
C CYS A 57 -0.97 -0.89 -0.31
N ASN A 58 -1.04 -1.42 0.91
CA ASN A 58 -0.05 -2.35 1.47
C ASN A 58 -0.48 -3.80 1.26
N GLY A 59 0.30 -4.53 0.47
CA GLY A 59 0.07 -5.92 0.10
C GLY A 59 0.08 -6.90 1.27
N ALA A 60 0.77 -6.60 2.37
CA ALA A 60 0.78 -7.42 3.58
C ALA A 60 -0.64 -7.55 4.18
N PHE A 61 -1.40 -6.46 4.15
CA PHE A 61 -2.68 -6.32 4.85
C PHE A 61 -3.89 -6.37 3.92
N VAL A 62 -3.71 -6.08 2.62
CA VAL A 62 -4.83 -6.00 1.70
C VAL A 62 -5.48 -7.37 1.43
N ARG A 63 -6.82 -7.38 1.38
CA ARG A 63 -7.66 -8.57 1.19
C ARG A 63 -8.81 -8.27 0.23
N GLY A 64 -9.30 -9.31 -0.44
CA GLY A 64 -10.52 -9.21 -1.27
C GLY A 64 -10.39 -8.37 -2.53
N LEU A 65 -9.18 -7.96 -2.92
CA LEU A 65 -8.93 -7.36 -4.22
C LEU A 65 -9.01 -8.39 -5.32
N LYS A 66 -9.43 -7.95 -6.52
CA LYS A 66 -9.37 -8.71 -7.76
C LYS A 66 -8.50 -7.96 -8.77
N PRO A 67 -7.79 -8.66 -9.68
CA PRO A 67 -6.99 -8.06 -10.74
C PRO A 67 -7.89 -7.58 -11.89
N ASP A 68 -8.91 -6.80 -11.56
CA ASP A 68 -9.91 -6.24 -12.47
C ASP A 68 -9.99 -4.72 -12.23
N GLU A 69 -9.92 -3.93 -13.30
CA GLU A 69 -9.83 -2.48 -13.22
C GLU A 69 -11.02 -1.88 -12.49
N ARG A 70 -12.24 -2.35 -12.79
CA ARG A 70 -13.47 -1.81 -12.19
C ARG A 70 -13.57 -2.11 -10.70
N THR A 71 -13.16 -3.32 -10.29
CA THR A 71 -13.13 -3.73 -8.88
C THR A 71 -12.07 -2.94 -8.11
N MET A 72 -10.88 -2.74 -8.70
CA MET A 72 -9.82 -1.91 -8.12
C MET A 72 -10.27 -0.45 -8.01
N ALA A 73 -10.91 0.10 -9.04
CA ALA A 73 -11.45 1.45 -9.05
C ALA A 73 -12.53 1.65 -7.98
N ARG A 74 -13.41 0.66 -7.78
CA ARG A 74 -14.41 0.68 -6.71
C ARG A 74 -13.75 0.69 -5.32
N ALA A 75 -12.70 -0.10 -5.11
CA ALA A 75 -11.95 -0.10 -3.86
C ALA A 75 -11.27 1.25 -3.62
N LEU A 76 -10.60 1.80 -4.65
CA LEU A 76 -9.97 3.11 -4.59
C LEU A 76 -10.96 4.23 -4.29
N LYS A 77 -12.13 4.22 -4.94
CA LYS A 77 -13.22 5.18 -4.70
C LYS A 77 -13.65 5.18 -3.24
N ARG A 78 -13.94 3.99 -2.68
CA ARG A 78 -14.30 3.83 -1.27
C ARG A 78 -13.25 4.40 -0.32
N VAL A 79 -11.97 4.19 -0.62
CA VAL A 79 -10.86 4.70 0.19
C VAL A 79 -10.77 6.21 0.12
N LEU A 80 -10.98 6.81 -1.06
CA LEU A 80 -10.97 8.26 -1.27
C LEU A 80 -12.20 8.97 -0.68
N ASP A 81 -13.34 8.28 -0.55
CA ASP A 81 -14.54 8.81 0.12
C ASP A 81 -14.29 9.08 1.61
N HIS A 82 -13.31 8.40 2.23
CA HIS A 82 -12.93 8.65 3.62
C HIS A 82 -11.99 9.85 3.74
N ARG A 83 -12.43 10.87 4.50
CA ARG A 83 -11.70 12.12 4.75
C ARG A 83 -10.56 11.99 5.76
N ALA A 84 -10.63 11.03 6.67
CA ALA A 84 -9.59 10.75 7.65
C ALA A 84 -8.99 9.38 7.34
N ALA A 85 -7.70 9.22 7.63
CA ALA A 85 -6.94 7.99 7.44
C ALA A 85 -7.82 6.77 7.74
N VAL A 86 -7.91 5.84 6.78
CA VAL A 86 -8.28 4.48 7.13
C VAL A 86 -7.14 3.98 8.00
N LEU A 87 -7.43 3.95 9.29
CA LEU A 87 -6.52 3.54 10.34
C LEU A 87 -6.69 2.05 10.49
N ASP A 88 -5.55 1.38 10.46
CA ASP A 88 -5.36 -0.01 10.79
C ASP A 88 -5.85 -0.99 9.73
N GLY A 89 -4.93 -1.88 9.33
CA GLY A 89 -5.16 -2.89 8.30
C GLY A 89 -6.21 -3.95 8.64
N ASN A 90 -7.14 -3.68 9.56
CA ASN A 90 -8.09 -4.65 10.09
C ASN A 90 -9.51 -4.14 10.40
N ASP A 91 -9.91 -2.94 9.96
CA ASP A 91 -11.31 -2.44 10.10
C ASP A 91 -12.36 -3.27 9.31
N GLY A 92 -11.93 -4.33 8.63
CA GLY A 92 -12.74 -5.22 7.80
C GLY A 92 -13.18 -4.61 6.47
N ARG A 93 -13.28 -3.27 6.36
CA ARG A 93 -13.82 -2.54 5.21
C ARG A 93 -12.76 -2.06 4.23
N HIS A 94 -11.58 -1.66 4.72
CA HIS A 94 -10.52 -1.02 3.94
C HIS A 94 -9.12 -1.59 4.25
N ARG A 95 -9.06 -2.84 4.71
CA ARG A 95 -7.81 -3.55 5.07
C ARG A 95 -6.68 -3.28 4.09
N GLY A 96 -5.57 -2.73 4.60
CA GLY A 96 -4.35 -2.46 3.85
C GLY A 96 -4.35 -1.20 2.99
N TRP A 97 -5.46 -0.45 2.94
CA TRP A 97 -5.51 0.85 2.28
C TRP A 97 -5.34 1.97 3.30
N ARG A 98 -4.63 3.04 2.92
CA ARG A 98 -4.45 4.26 3.73
C ARG A 98 -4.50 5.49 2.85
N VAL A 99 -4.93 6.62 3.43
CA VAL A 99 -4.92 7.95 2.80
C VAL A 99 -4.13 8.90 3.68
N ALA A 100 -3.28 9.71 3.05
CA ALA A 100 -2.47 10.72 3.70
C ALA A 100 -2.72 12.11 3.10
N GLU A 101 -2.60 13.13 3.93
CA GLU A 101 -2.76 14.54 3.53
C GLU A 101 -1.45 15.10 2.93
N SER A 102 -1.10 14.61 1.74
CA SER A 102 -0.03 15.18 0.90
C SER A 102 -0.32 14.82 -0.55
N ASP A 103 -0.12 15.74 -1.49
CA ASP A 103 -0.30 15.51 -2.93
C ASP A 103 0.95 15.79 -3.76
N ASP A 104 2.11 15.84 -3.12
CA ASP A 104 3.38 16.08 -3.77
C ASP A 104 4.40 14.98 -3.43
N VAL A 105 5.26 14.70 -4.41
CA VAL A 105 6.25 13.63 -4.28
C VAL A 105 7.29 13.96 -3.20
N GLN A 106 7.63 15.23 -2.99
CA GLN A 106 8.62 15.60 -1.97
C GLN A 106 8.06 15.39 -0.55
N GLY A 107 6.78 15.67 -0.34
CA GLY A 107 6.06 15.38 0.90
C GLY A 107 6.04 13.88 1.19
N LEU A 108 5.70 13.06 0.20
CA LEU A 108 5.77 11.60 0.31
C LEU A 108 7.19 11.11 0.64
N VAL A 109 8.22 11.60 -0.06
CA VAL A 109 9.61 11.21 0.18
C VAL A 109 10.05 11.60 1.59
N ARG A 110 9.75 12.82 2.05
CA ARG A 110 10.07 13.25 3.41
C ARG A 110 9.38 12.38 4.46
N HIS A 111 8.14 11.94 4.22
CA HIS A 111 7.47 10.98 5.08
C HIS A 111 8.15 9.61 5.09
N LEU A 112 8.46 9.05 3.92
CA LEU A 112 9.15 7.75 3.83
C LEU A 112 10.53 7.77 4.49
N MET A 113 11.19 8.92 4.49
CA MET A 113 12.46 9.13 5.19
C MET A 113 12.32 9.47 6.69
N GLY A 114 11.09 9.58 7.22
CA GLY A 114 10.84 9.94 8.61
C GLY A 114 11.19 11.39 8.96
N ILE A 115 11.32 12.27 7.97
CA ILE A 115 11.70 13.69 8.12
C ILE A 115 10.49 14.57 8.42
N THR A 116 9.32 14.22 7.89
CA THR A 116 8.08 14.94 8.16
C THR A 116 7.05 14.05 8.81
N ASP A 117 6.52 14.53 9.94
CA ASP A 117 5.31 14.05 10.59
C ASP A 117 4.06 14.63 9.89
N ALA A 118 4.10 14.69 8.56
CA ALA A 118 3.06 15.30 7.73
C ALA A 118 1.80 14.44 7.77
N ARG A 119 1.14 14.34 8.94
CA ARG A 119 -0.22 13.85 9.16
C ARG A 119 -0.64 12.75 8.19
N PHE A 120 0.24 11.75 8.00
CA PHE A 120 -0.15 10.38 7.70
C PHE A 120 -0.74 9.91 9.02
N ALA A 121 -1.93 10.40 9.37
CA ALA A 121 -2.41 10.50 10.75
C ALA A 121 -1.94 9.31 11.59
N ASP A 122 -1.03 9.57 12.52
CA ASP A 122 -0.84 8.64 13.63
C ASP A 122 -2.19 8.56 14.33
N SER A 123 -2.77 7.38 14.31
CA SER A 123 -3.59 6.93 15.42
C SER A 123 -3.37 5.43 15.56
N GLY A 124 -2.12 5.05 15.87
CA GLY A 124 -1.92 3.89 16.73
C GLY A 124 -1.39 2.60 16.11
N VAL A 125 -0.32 2.64 15.30
CA VAL A 125 0.60 1.48 15.24
C VAL A 125 2.03 1.97 15.15
N ARG A 126 2.72 1.99 16.30
CA ARG A 126 4.19 1.98 16.31
C ARG A 126 4.65 0.66 15.68
N GLN A 127 5.07 0.67 14.42
CA GLN A 127 5.98 -0.38 13.98
C GLN A 127 7.33 -0.13 14.65
N THR A 128 7.65 -0.97 15.63
CA THR A 128 8.90 -0.85 16.37
C THR A 128 10.07 -1.24 15.47
N LYS A 129 11.22 -0.58 15.66
CA LYS A 129 12.47 -0.84 14.90
C LYS A 129 12.88 -2.33 14.90
N SER A 130 12.41 -3.10 15.87
CA SER A 130 12.53 -4.56 15.98
C SER A 130 11.74 -5.34 14.92
N GLU A 131 10.57 -4.87 14.48
CA GLU A 131 9.74 -5.54 13.46
C GLU A 131 10.32 -5.35 12.06
N MET A 132 10.86 -4.16 11.77
CA MET A 132 11.61 -3.90 10.54
C MET A 132 12.87 -4.76 10.45
N ARG A 133 13.59 -4.95 11.56
CA ARG A 133 14.75 -5.86 11.61
C ARG A 133 14.36 -7.32 11.36
N ARG A 134 13.20 -7.76 11.86
CA ARG A 134 12.69 -9.13 11.68
C ARG A 134 12.42 -9.45 10.20
N GLY A 135 11.77 -8.54 9.47
CA GLY A 135 11.53 -8.69 8.03
C GLY A 135 12.81 -8.71 7.19
N LEU A 136 13.87 -8.01 7.62
CA LEU A 136 15.17 -8.04 6.94
C LEU A 136 15.97 -9.32 7.25
N THR A 137 15.75 -9.94 8.42
CA THR A 137 16.44 -11.17 8.83
C THR A 137 15.83 -12.41 8.14
N GLU A 138 14.53 -12.41 7.88
CA GLU A 138 13.85 -13.50 7.15
C GLU A 138 14.25 -13.60 5.68
N ILE A 139 14.74 -12.51 5.08
CA ILE A 139 15.30 -12.50 3.71
C ILE A 139 16.72 -13.08 3.69
N GLY A 140 17.46 -13.04 4.81
CA GLY A 140 18.83 -13.58 4.92
C GLY A 140 18.93 -15.02 5.46
N GLY A 141 17.86 -15.56 6.03
CA GLY A 141 17.89 -16.84 6.77
C GLY A 141 17.85 -18.13 5.92
N ALA A 142 17.59 -18.04 4.61
CA ALA A 142 17.48 -19.23 3.75
C ALA A 142 18.83 -19.83 3.29
N ALA A 143 19.96 -19.26 3.72
CA ALA A 143 21.29 -19.63 3.21
C ALA A 143 22.15 -20.49 4.15
N ASN A 144 21.67 -20.91 5.33
CA ASN A 144 22.50 -21.69 6.24
C ASN A 144 21.75 -22.78 7.02
N SER A 145 21.45 -23.89 6.34
CA SER A 145 21.18 -25.17 7.01
C SER A 145 21.74 -26.31 6.17
N GLY A 146 23.06 -26.46 6.22
CA GLY A 146 23.79 -27.55 5.57
C GLY A 146 24.89 -28.11 6.47
N GLY A 147 24.55 -29.13 7.25
CA GLY A 147 25.45 -30.22 7.62
C GLY A 147 26.51 -29.98 8.70
N GLY A 148 26.17 -30.26 9.96
CA GLY A 148 27.13 -30.59 11.01
C GLY A 148 26.92 -32.03 11.46
N LEU A 149 27.69 -32.96 10.88
CA LEU A 149 27.73 -34.36 11.28
C LEU A 149 28.29 -34.48 12.71
N GLY A 150 27.58 -35.23 13.55
CA GLY A 150 28.02 -35.57 14.89
C GLY A 150 29.15 -36.59 14.89
N GLY A 151 30.10 -36.39 15.81
CA GLY A 151 31.05 -37.40 16.25
C GLY A 151 31.09 -37.42 17.77
N GLY A 152 30.56 -38.49 18.38
CA GLY A 152 30.96 -38.95 19.71
C GLY A 152 32.39 -39.49 19.66
N LEU A 153 33.00 -40.00 20.72
CA LEU A 153 32.61 -40.35 22.08
C LEU A 153 33.95 -40.34 22.86
N VAL A 154 33.89 -40.09 24.16
CA VAL A 154 34.93 -40.49 25.13
C VAL A 154 35.03 -42.01 25.23
#